data_AF-A0A2G6DA47-F1
#
_entry.id   AF-A0A2G6DA47-F1
#
_cell.length_a   1.000
_cell.length_b   1.000
_cell.length_c   1.000
_cell.angle_alpha   90.00
_cell.angle_beta   90.00
_cell.angle_gamma   90.00
#
_symmetry.space_group_name_H-M   'P 1'
#
loop_
_entity.id
_entity.type
_entity.pdbx_description
1 polymer ?
#
loop_
_entity_poly.entity_id
_entity_poly.type
_entity_poly.pdbx_seq_one_letter_code
_entity_poly.pdbx_strand_id
1 'polypeptide(L)'
;MVNNLKPRVEGYPAYLEKIKKSIEAEQDSAKRAALQKKLKSQTQRYENYKKQLAKYEKYHNNSKANMDTLDRDQNVFRTINKPIKSLYTIDDESLVRYQKYKKNQDPDYDIDKPTEAEPFTFSLNKPVNLTDNKIDDFIRIQSSYITLDNLTLIDDRALLPNPNNDKNINAHWDAIQLIPQKEIVKTSHGKAAFDQMAGAMINNLTITNNKIIGYKTPLQGIFMSDGLVKDINIKNNTLLTQGGHSITLTGVTGSNSNISNNNFLKFSNTPTPVIQLDPFRIGGNMLREGLVYVTGFDGTSLNYGSVEHSNNKLYTMPNSEKANVSRGIINFTKSTSEKSVNLIDNRQSIPDKYKLDSVALTEFRYADFKSAWFSATIASFANDDPEGLQGLRNWLGGIGSNYHVSLANQILNDGSLRNTSISMLRSTLLRVWILKRVALRHGNIISATFSNTIDRRKWEDIFKKYLLRGLEITN
;
A
#
# COMPACT_ATOMS: atom_id res chain seq x y z
N MET A 1 -10.21 -19.28 -9.53
CA MET A 1 -11.56 -19.07 -8.93
C MET A 1 -12.49 -20.25 -9.14
N VAL A 2 -12.66 -20.76 -10.38
CA VAL A 2 -13.46 -21.97 -10.67
C VAL A 2 -13.07 -23.14 -9.75
N ASN A 3 -11.77 -23.44 -9.62
CA ASN A 3 -11.25 -24.52 -8.76
C ASN A 3 -11.54 -24.35 -7.25
N ASN A 4 -11.87 -23.13 -6.79
CA ASN A 4 -12.23 -22.86 -5.39
C ASN A 4 -13.75 -22.80 -5.16
N LEU A 5 -14.52 -22.49 -6.20
CA LEU A 5 -15.98 -22.38 -6.15
C LEU A 5 -16.66 -23.72 -6.46
N LYS A 6 -16.11 -24.51 -7.38
CA LYS A 6 -16.65 -25.80 -7.81
C LYS A 6 -16.78 -26.81 -6.65
N PRO A 7 -15.73 -27.07 -5.83
CA PRO A 7 -15.88 -27.96 -4.67
C PRO A 7 -16.88 -27.44 -3.62
N ARG A 8 -17.03 -26.10 -3.52
CA ARG A 8 -18.00 -25.48 -2.60
C ARG A 8 -19.43 -25.65 -3.10
N VAL A 9 -19.68 -25.51 -4.40
CA VAL A 9 -21.00 -25.74 -4.99
C VAL A 9 -21.36 -27.23 -4.94
N GLU A 10 -20.41 -28.13 -5.21
CA GLU A 10 -20.63 -29.58 -5.17
C GLU A 10 -20.89 -30.09 -3.74
N GLY A 11 -20.20 -29.54 -2.72
CA GLY A 11 -20.37 -29.95 -1.32
C GLY A 11 -21.51 -29.24 -0.57
N TYR A 12 -22.05 -28.13 -1.09
CA TYR A 12 -23.08 -27.35 -0.40
C TYR A 12 -24.42 -28.07 -0.20
N PRO A 13 -24.93 -28.88 -1.16
CA PRO A 13 -26.16 -29.63 -0.99
C PRO A 13 -26.14 -30.53 0.24
N ALA A 14 -25.04 -31.26 0.47
CA ALA A 14 -24.88 -32.12 1.65
C ALA A 14 -24.89 -31.30 2.96
N TYR A 15 -24.33 -30.09 2.94
CA TYR A 15 -24.38 -29.17 4.07
C TYR A 15 -25.79 -28.64 4.37
N LEU A 16 -26.57 -28.30 3.34
CA LEU A 16 -27.97 -27.88 3.50
C LEU A 16 -28.83 -29.03 4.04
N GLU A 17 -28.62 -30.25 3.57
CA GLU A 17 -29.30 -31.44 4.09
C GLU A 17 -28.99 -31.71 5.56
N LYS A 18 -27.74 -31.50 6.00
CA LYS A 18 -27.38 -31.60 7.42
C LYS A 18 -28.16 -30.59 8.27
N ILE A 19 -28.36 -29.37 7.77
CA ILE A 19 -29.16 -28.35 8.48
C ILE A 19 -30.64 -28.76 8.54
N LYS A 20 -31.22 -29.29 7.45
CA LYS A 20 -32.61 -29.78 7.44
C LYS A 20 -32.84 -30.89 8.46
N LYS A 21 -31.97 -31.92 8.48
CA LYS A 21 -32.03 -32.99 9.49
C LYS A 21 -31.90 -32.47 10.92
N SER A 22 -31.08 -31.44 11.13
CA SER A 22 -30.94 -30.79 12.45
C SER A 22 -32.22 -30.03 12.86
N ILE A 23 -32.98 -29.49 11.91
CA ILE A 23 -34.28 -28.83 12.18
C ILE A 23 -35.33 -29.87 12.59
N GLU A 24 -35.37 -31.03 11.93
CA GLU A 24 -36.30 -32.14 12.21
C GLU A 24 -36.08 -32.74 13.59
N ALA A 25 -34.82 -32.87 14.01
CA ALA A 25 -34.45 -33.43 15.32
C ALA A 25 -34.57 -32.42 16.48
N GLU A 26 -34.65 -31.12 16.22
CA GLU A 26 -34.65 -30.08 17.25
C GLU A 26 -36.06 -29.88 17.83
N GLN A 27 -36.21 -30.11 19.13
CA GLN A 27 -37.48 -30.01 19.87
C GLN A 27 -37.72 -28.59 20.40
N ASP A 28 -36.66 -27.81 20.64
CA ASP A 28 -36.76 -26.44 21.14
C ASP A 28 -37.19 -25.45 20.04
N SER A 29 -38.28 -24.72 20.28
CA SER A 29 -38.89 -23.83 19.28
C SER A 29 -38.00 -22.64 18.90
N ALA A 30 -37.22 -22.09 19.83
CA ALA A 30 -36.32 -20.97 19.57
C ALA A 30 -35.08 -21.42 18.78
N LYS A 31 -34.51 -22.57 19.12
CA LYS A 31 -33.39 -23.17 18.37
C LYS A 31 -33.83 -23.60 16.96
N ARG A 32 -35.02 -24.17 16.83
CA ARG A 32 -35.62 -24.53 15.53
C ARG A 32 -35.79 -23.30 14.64
N ALA A 33 -36.29 -22.18 15.18
CA ALA A 33 -36.42 -20.92 14.43
C ALA A 33 -35.05 -20.36 13.98
N ALA A 34 -34.03 -20.44 14.85
CA ALA A 34 -32.67 -20.03 14.50
C ALA A 34 -32.07 -20.90 13.37
N LEU A 35 -32.29 -22.21 13.42
CA LEU A 35 -31.86 -23.15 12.37
C LEU A 35 -32.59 -22.90 11.04
N GLN A 36 -33.89 -22.57 11.06
CA GLN A 36 -34.65 -22.19 9.86
C GLN A 36 -34.10 -20.90 9.22
N LYS A 37 -33.79 -19.87 10.03
CA LYS A 37 -33.14 -18.65 9.55
C LYS A 37 -31.77 -18.94 8.94
N LYS A 38 -30.99 -19.83 9.57
CA LYS A 38 -29.71 -20.31 9.06
C LYS A 38 -29.90 -21.00 7.70
N LEU A 39 -30.85 -21.94 7.58
CA LEU A 39 -31.15 -22.63 6.32
C LEU A 39 -31.45 -21.64 5.19
N LYS A 40 -32.37 -20.68 5.41
CA LYS A 40 -32.71 -19.63 4.42
C LYS A 40 -31.48 -18.84 3.95
N SER A 41 -30.63 -18.42 4.90
CA SER A 41 -29.40 -17.69 4.57
C SER A 41 -28.39 -18.51 3.77
N GLN A 42 -28.28 -19.81 4.08
CA GLN A 42 -27.35 -20.72 3.41
C GLN A 42 -27.83 -21.10 2.02
N THR A 43 -29.14 -21.29 1.82
CA THR A 43 -29.75 -21.48 0.50
C THR A 43 -29.50 -20.29 -0.41
N GLN A 44 -29.65 -19.06 0.09
CA GLN A 44 -29.35 -17.87 -0.70
C GLN A 44 -27.85 -17.79 -1.08
N ARG A 45 -26.96 -18.16 -0.16
CA ARG A 45 -25.52 -18.23 -0.45
C ARG A 45 -25.19 -19.27 -1.51
N TYR A 46 -25.83 -20.44 -1.44
CA TYR A 46 -25.68 -21.50 -2.44
C TYR A 46 -26.07 -21.03 -3.84
N GLU A 47 -27.22 -20.38 -3.99
CA GLU A 47 -27.65 -19.83 -5.28
C GLU A 47 -26.72 -18.72 -5.80
N ASN A 48 -26.18 -17.89 -4.90
CA ASN A 48 -25.16 -16.90 -5.27
C ASN A 48 -23.86 -17.58 -5.74
N TYR A 49 -23.43 -18.67 -5.09
CA TYR A 49 -22.25 -19.43 -5.54
C TYR A 49 -22.48 -20.11 -6.89
N LYS A 50 -23.66 -20.67 -7.15
CA LYS A 50 -24.02 -21.22 -8.46
C LYS A 50 -23.99 -20.15 -9.56
N LYS A 51 -24.60 -18.99 -9.32
CA LYS A 51 -24.57 -17.86 -10.28
C LYS A 51 -23.15 -17.37 -10.54
N GLN A 52 -22.31 -17.30 -9.51
CA GLN A 52 -20.90 -16.95 -9.66
C GLN A 52 -20.13 -18.04 -10.43
N LEU A 53 -20.31 -19.32 -10.10
CA LEU A 53 -19.65 -20.42 -10.79
C LEU A 53 -20.01 -20.44 -12.26
N ALA A 54 -21.31 -20.35 -12.61
CA ALA A 54 -21.77 -20.29 -14.00
C ALA A 54 -21.20 -19.07 -14.75
N LYS A 55 -21.14 -17.90 -14.09
CA LYS A 55 -20.46 -16.72 -14.64
C LYS A 55 -18.99 -17.03 -14.92
N TYR A 56 -18.26 -17.61 -13.96
CA TYR A 56 -16.83 -17.92 -14.10
C TYR A 56 -16.55 -19.06 -15.09
N GLU A 57 -17.40 -20.07 -15.18
CA GLU A 57 -17.32 -21.15 -16.18
C GLU A 57 -17.56 -20.60 -17.58
N LYS A 58 -18.52 -19.67 -17.75
CA LYS A 58 -18.69 -18.94 -19.02
C LYS A 58 -17.43 -18.12 -19.38
N TYR A 59 -16.82 -17.45 -18.41
CA TYR A 59 -15.54 -16.76 -18.60
C TYR A 59 -14.39 -17.73 -18.91
N HIS A 60 -14.36 -18.90 -18.28
CA HIS A 60 -13.30 -19.90 -18.42
C HIS A 60 -13.41 -20.67 -19.75
N ASN A 61 -14.62 -21.00 -20.19
CA ASN A 61 -14.85 -21.66 -21.48
C ASN A 61 -14.62 -20.70 -22.65
N ASN A 62 -14.87 -19.40 -22.45
CA ASN A 62 -14.44 -18.37 -23.39
C ASN A 62 -12.98 -17.93 -23.17
N SER A 63 -12.24 -18.51 -22.19
CA SER A 63 -10.92 -17.99 -21.80
C SER A 63 -9.81 -18.30 -22.78
N LYS A 64 -9.89 -19.33 -23.64
CA LYS A 64 -8.80 -19.52 -24.62
C LYS A 64 -8.78 -18.37 -25.64
N ALA A 65 -9.91 -18.11 -26.30
CA ALA A 65 -10.07 -16.98 -27.22
C ALA A 65 -10.02 -15.61 -26.54
N ASN A 66 -10.52 -15.47 -25.30
CA ASN A 66 -10.40 -14.22 -24.55
C ASN A 66 -8.98 -14.01 -24.01
N MET A 67 -8.23 -15.05 -23.65
CA MET A 67 -6.82 -14.90 -23.25
C MET A 67 -5.98 -14.49 -24.46
N ASP A 68 -6.22 -15.04 -25.65
CA ASP A 68 -5.56 -14.61 -26.91
C ASP A 68 -5.91 -13.16 -27.33
N THR A 69 -7.03 -12.62 -26.81
CA THR A 69 -7.45 -11.23 -26.99
C THR A 69 -6.98 -10.31 -25.84
N LEU A 70 -6.87 -10.85 -24.63
CA LEU A 70 -6.30 -10.18 -23.46
C LEU A 70 -4.76 -10.05 -23.59
N ASP A 71 -4.14 -10.99 -24.31
CA ASP A 71 -2.70 -11.12 -24.55
C ASP A 71 -2.13 -10.08 -25.52
N ARG A 72 -2.91 -9.69 -26.54
CA ARG A 72 -2.47 -8.66 -27.50
C ARG A 72 -2.41 -7.24 -26.92
N ASP A 73 -3.03 -6.99 -25.75
CA ASP A 73 -3.28 -5.65 -25.20
C ASP A 73 -2.88 -5.47 -23.71
N GLN A 74 -1.96 -6.29 -23.17
CA GLN A 74 -1.45 -6.15 -21.78
C GLN A 74 -2.53 -6.21 -20.68
N ASN A 75 -3.67 -6.87 -20.96
CA ASN A 75 -4.83 -6.86 -20.07
C ASN A 75 -4.69 -7.75 -18.82
N VAL A 76 -3.65 -8.61 -18.72
CA VAL A 76 -3.43 -9.46 -17.53
C VAL A 76 -3.16 -8.64 -16.26
N PHE A 77 -2.53 -7.48 -16.41
CA PHE A 77 -2.27 -6.52 -15.34
C PHE A 77 -3.40 -5.51 -15.16
N ARG A 78 -4.40 -5.50 -16.07
CA ARG A 78 -5.51 -4.54 -16.03
C ARG A 78 -6.54 -4.96 -14.98
N THR A 79 -6.97 -4.00 -14.16
CA THR A 79 -7.89 -4.27 -13.06
C THR A 79 -9.34 -4.37 -13.55
N ILE A 80 -9.87 -5.59 -13.77
CA ILE A 80 -11.17 -5.78 -14.46
C ILE A 80 -12.38 -6.15 -13.57
N ASN A 81 -12.27 -6.32 -12.25
CA ASN A 81 -13.37 -6.89 -11.42
C ASN A 81 -13.42 -6.45 -9.93
N LYS A 82 -12.76 -5.35 -9.55
CA LYS A 82 -12.80 -4.75 -8.20
C LYS A 82 -13.23 -3.29 -8.35
N PRO A 83 -13.65 -2.55 -7.30
CA PRO A 83 -13.65 -1.09 -7.38
C PRO A 83 -12.27 -0.66 -7.89
N ILE A 84 -12.23 -0.12 -9.11
CA ILE A 84 -11.00 0.05 -9.89
C ILE A 84 -10.23 1.20 -9.27
N LYS A 85 -9.35 0.88 -8.33
CA LYS A 85 -8.48 1.87 -7.71
C LYS A 85 -7.25 2.21 -8.56
N SER A 86 -6.84 1.32 -9.46
CA SER A 86 -5.79 1.59 -10.44
C SER A 86 -6.11 0.96 -11.78
N LEU A 87 -5.58 1.52 -12.86
CA LEU A 87 -5.77 0.97 -14.20
C LEU A 87 -4.97 -0.34 -14.38
N TYR A 88 -3.71 -0.33 -13.95
CA TYR A 88 -2.83 -1.50 -13.92
C TYR A 88 -2.35 -1.81 -12.50
N THR A 89 -2.23 -3.10 -12.17
CA THR A 89 -1.61 -3.58 -10.94
C THR A 89 -0.58 -4.66 -11.29
N ILE A 90 0.67 -4.44 -10.90
CA ILE A 90 1.77 -5.40 -11.03
C ILE A 90 2.03 -5.97 -9.63
N ASP A 91 1.39 -7.11 -9.35
CA ASP A 91 1.52 -7.87 -8.10
C ASP A 91 2.01 -9.30 -8.39
N ASP A 92 2.40 -10.03 -7.34
CA ASP A 92 2.97 -11.38 -7.50
C ASP A 92 1.99 -12.34 -8.17
N GLU A 93 0.69 -12.15 -7.93
CA GLU A 93 -0.35 -12.99 -8.52
C GLU A 93 -0.43 -12.77 -10.04
N SER A 94 -0.38 -11.51 -10.48
CA SER A 94 -0.43 -11.13 -11.89
C SER A 94 0.85 -11.57 -12.62
N LEU A 95 2.01 -11.45 -11.97
CA LEU A 95 3.28 -11.95 -12.50
C LEU A 95 3.26 -13.47 -12.69
N VAL A 96 2.86 -14.24 -11.66
CA VAL A 96 2.80 -15.71 -11.78
C VAL A 96 1.83 -16.14 -12.88
N ARG A 97 0.71 -15.42 -13.05
CA ARG A 97 -0.23 -15.68 -14.16
C ARG A 97 0.43 -15.41 -15.52
N TYR A 98 1.14 -14.29 -15.64
CA TYR A 98 1.87 -13.94 -16.87
C TYR A 98 2.95 -14.97 -17.21
N GLN A 99 3.75 -15.39 -16.22
CA GLN A 99 4.81 -16.39 -16.42
C GLN A 99 4.26 -17.74 -16.85
N LYS A 100 3.20 -18.23 -16.18
CA LYS A 100 2.51 -19.46 -16.59
C LYS A 100 1.96 -19.37 -18.00
N TYR A 101 1.46 -18.21 -18.38
CA TYR A 101 0.99 -17.97 -19.73
C TYR A 101 2.15 -18.06 -20.74
N LYS A 102 3.26 -17.37 -20.48
CA LYS A 102 4.47 -17.44 -21.32
C LYS A 102 4.98 -18.86 -21.48
N LYS A 103 5.05 -19.63 -20.40
CA LYS A 103 5.41 -21.06 -20.44
C LYS A 103 4.47 -21.92 -21.28
N ASN A 104 3.19 -21.56 -21.37
CA ASN A 104 2.26 -22.29 -22.24
C ASN A 104 2.46 -21.95 -23.73
N GLN A 105 2.99 -20.76 -24.04
CA GLN A 105 3.31 -20.34 -25.42
C GLN A 105 4.72 -20.79 -25.85
N ASP A 106 5.64 -20.84 -24.89
CA ASP A 106 7.03 -21.22 -25.05
C ASP A 106 7.40 -22.15 -23.88
N PRO A 107 7.37 -23.49 -24.08
CA PRO A 107 7.64 -24.47 -23.03
C PRO A 107 9.01 -24.33 -22.35
N ASP A 108 9.98 -23.72 -23.04
CA ASP A 108 11.34 -23.50 -22.56
C ASP A 108 11.45 -22.23 -21.69
N TYR A 109 10.37 -21.44 -21.59
CA TYR A 109 10.31 -20.26 -20.73
C TYR A 109 10.42 -20.64 -19.24
N ASP A 110 11.40 -20.04 -18.56
CA ASP A 110 11.59 -20.19 -17.12
C ASP A 110 10.48 -19.47 -16.34
N ILE A 111 9.81 -20.20 -15.45
CA ILE A 111 8.69 -19.71 -14.65
C ILE A 111 9.08 -19.24 -13.26
N ASP A 112 10.35 -19.33 -12.91
CA ASP A 112 10.81 -18.78 -11.65
C ASP A 112 10.50 -17.28 -11.59
N LYS A 113 10.05 -16.81 -10.42
CA LYS A 113 9.63 -15.41 -10.22
C LYS A 113 10.72 -14.46 -10.71
N PRO A 114 10.38 -13.21 -11.11
CA PRO A 114 11.39 -12.23 -11.47
C PRO A 114 12.45 -12.15 -10.37
N THR A 115 13.72 -12.20 -10.77
CA THR A 115 14.85 -12.16 -9.86
C THR A 115 15.67 -10.90 -10.10
N GLU A 116 16.65 -10.66 -9.25
CA GLU A 116 17.63 -9.59 -9.47
C GLU A 116 18.37 -9.74 -10.81
N ALA A 117 18.68 -10.98 -11.20
CA ALA A 117 19.37 -11.26 -12.46
C ALA A 117 18.47 -11.04 -13.68
N GLU A 118 17.16 -11.31 -13.54
CA GLU A 118 16.18 -11.24 -14.62
C GLU A 118 14.91 -10.51 -14.15
N PRO A 119 14.94 -9.16 -14.09
CA PRO A 119 13.79 -8.38 -13.69
C PRO A 119 12.70 -8.39 -14.78
N PHE A 120 11.43 -8.35 -14.37
CA PHE A 120 10.31 -8.29 -15.30
C PHE A 120 10.14 -6.88 -15.86
N THR A 121 10.22 -6.72 -17.18
CA THR A 121 9.95 -5.45 -17.84
C THR A 121 8.48 -5.32 -18.24
N PHE A 122 7.81 -4.33 -17.65
CA PHE A 122 6.49 -3.88 -18.06
C PHE A 122 6.62 -2.63 -18.94
N SER A 123 6.19 -2.78 -20.20
CA SER A 123 6.07 -1.69 -21.17
C SER A 123 4.67 -1.69 -21.76
N LEU A 124 4.29 -0.60 -22.43
CA LEU A 124 3.01 -0.46 -23.12
C LEU A 124 3.25 -0.12 -24.59
N ASN A 125 2.47 -0.72 -25.49
CA ASN A 125 2.66 -0.54 -26.93
C ASN A 125 2.08 0.79 -27.45
N LYS A 126 1.27 1.47 -26.62
CA LYS A 126 0.58 2.71 -26.96
C LYS A 126 0.50 3.62 -25.73
N PRO A 127 0.40 4.95 -25.91
CA PRO A 127 0.07 5.86 -24.84
C PRO A 127 -1.25 5.48 -24.16
N VAL A 128 -1.31 5.68 -22.85
CA VAL A 128 -2.52 5.49 -22.05
C VAL A 128 -3.06 6.85 -21.65
N ASN A 129 -4.30 7.11 -22.07
CA ASN A 129 -5.05 8.28 -21.63
C ASN A 129 -6.01 7.86 -20.52
N LEU A 130 -5.84 8.43 -19.33
CA LEU A 130 -6.79 8.27 -18.25
C LEU A 130 -7.86 9.37 -18.34
N THR A 131 -9.10 8.97 -18.50
CA THR A 131 -10.26 9.89 -18.60
C THR A 131 -11.32 9.62 -17.54
N ASP A 132 -11.24 8.48 -16.84
CA ASP A 132 -12.20 8.08 -15.81
C ASP A 132 -11.75 8.54 -14.42
N ASN A 133 -12.55 9.41 -13.79
CA ASN A 133 -12.32 9.91 -12.43
C ASN A 133 -12.49 8.84 -11.34
N LYS A 134 -12.97 7.64 -11.67
CA LYS A 134 -13.10 6.52 -10.72
C LYS A 134 -11.80 5.77 -10.48
N ILE A 135 -10.79 5.99 -11.32
CA ILE A 135 -9.48 5.36 -11.21
C ILE A 135 -8.59 6.30 -10.41
N ASP A 136 -8.05 5.83 -9.28
CA ASP A 136 -7.15 6.64 -8.46
C ASP A 136 -5.79 6.76 -9.18
N ASP A 137 -5.22 5.63 -9.59
CA ASP A 137 -3.84 5.54 -10.08
C ASP A 137 -3.71 4.92 -11.48
N PHE A 138 -2.70 5.31 -12.27
CA PHE A 138 -2.44 4.58 -13.52
C PHE A 138 -1.86 3.20 -13.22
N ILE A 139 -0.75 3.15 -12.48
CA ILE A 139 -0.02 1.92 -12.23
C ILE A 139 0.23 1.78 -10.73
N ARG A 140 -0.14 0.62 -10.18
CA ARG A 140 0.29 0.16 -8.87
C ARG A 140 1.34 -0.93 -9.01
N ILE A 141 2.48 -0.75 -8.35
CA ILE A 141 3.52 -1.77 -8.27
C ILE A 141 3.56 -2.30 -6.85
N GLN A 142 3.45 -3.62 -6.70
CA GLN A 142 3.48 -4.29 -5.41
C GLN A 142 4.57 -5.37 -5.31
N SER A 143 5.17 -5.74 -6.44
CA SER A 143 6.22 -6.75 -6.52
C SER A 143 7.62 -6.16 -6.66
N SER A 144 8.61 -6.97 -6.31
CA SER A 144 10.03 -6.68 -6.51
C SER A 144 10.50 -7.06 -7.92
N TYR A 145 11.69 -6.60 -8.31
CA TYR A 145 12.37 -6.95 -9.56
C TYR A 145 11.54 -6.59 -10.80
N ILE A 146 11.04 -5.35 -10.81
CA ILE A 146 10.21 -4.81 -11.88
C ILE A 146 10.96 -3.68 -12.58
N THR A 147 10.85 -3.63 -13.90
CA THR A 147 11.25 -2.49 -14.72
C THR A 147 10.02 -1.92 -15.41
N LEU A 148 9.67 -0.66 -15.14
CA LEU A 148 8.72 0.10 -15.95
C LEU A 148 9.50 0.87 -17.01
N ASP A 149 9.29 0.55 -18.28
CA ASP A 149 10.06 1.13 -19.38
C ASP A 149 9.16 1.64 -20.51
N ASN A 150 9.56 2.80 -21.06
CA ASN A 150 9.00 3.41 -22.26
C ASN A 150 7.46 3.60 -22.22
N LEU A 151 6.92 3.92 -21.05
CA LEU A 151 5.49 4.19 -20.88
C LEU A 151 5.17 5.64 -21.22
N THR A 152 4.00 5.89 -21.81
CA THR A 152 3.44 7.23 -21.93
C THR A 152 2.08 7.26 -21.24
N LEU A 153 2.01 7.91 -20.09
CA LEU A 153 0.84 8.06 -19.23
C LEU A 153 0.35 9.50 -19.30
N ILE A 154 -0.87 9.69 -19.82
CA ILE A 154 -1.48 11.01 -20.01
C ILE A 154 -2.77 11.07 -19.20
N ASP A 155 -2.84 12.01 -18.26
CA ASP A 155 -4.05 12.28 -17.50
C ASP A 155 -4.87 13.35 -18.22
N ASP A 156 -5.93 12.90 -18.87
CA ASP A 156 -6.88 13.72 -19.61
C ASP A 156 -8.25 13.81 -18.92
N ARG A 157 -8.29 13.47 -17.62
CA ARG A 157 -9.47 13.71 -16.80
C ARG A 157 -9.82 15.20 -16.78
N ALA A 158 -11.11 15.49 -16.80
CA ALA A 158 -11.59 16.85 -16.64
C ALA A 158 -11.28 17.35 -15.21
N LEU A 159 -10.95 18.63 -15.08
CA LEU A 159 -10.92 19.33 -13.79
C LEU A 159 -12.24 19.04 -13.05
N LEU A 160 -12.15 18.42 -11.87
CA LEU A 160 -13.34 18.26 -11.03
C LEU A 160 -13.86 19.66 -10.66
N PRO A 161 -15.15 19.96 -10.88
CA PRO A 161 -15.70 21.26 -10.55
C PRO A 161 -15.67 21.46 -9.04
N ASN A 162 -14.87 22.46 -8.62
CA ASN A 162 -14.81 23.07 -7.30
C ASN A 162 -14.23 22.23 -6.14
N PRO A 163 -12.98 22.51 -5.71
CA PRO A 163 -12.29 21.82 -4.60
C PRO A 163 -12.97 21.89 -3.22
N ASN A 164 -14.02 22.72 -3.06
CA ASN A 164 -14.58 23.01 -1.74
C ASN A 164 -15.89 22.27 -1.40
N ASN A 165 -16.52 21.55 -2.33
CA ASN A 165 -17.87 20.98 -2.11
C ASN A 165 -18.01 19.46 -2.30
N ASP A 166 -17.01 18.77 -2.84
CA ASP A 166 -17.08 17.32 -3.02
C ASP A 166 -16.12 16.61 -2.06
N LYS A 167 -16.66 15.75 -1.19
CA LYS A 167 -15.87 14.95 -0.21
C LYS A 167 -14.87 13.98 -0.86
N ASN A 168 -14.81 13.93 -2.19
CA ASN A 168 -13.89 13.14 -3.00
C ASN A 168 -12.62 13.90 -3.43
N ILE A 169 -12.45 15.18 -3.08
CA ILE A 169 -11.36 16.04 -3.58
C ILE A 169 -10.02 15.80 -2.88
N ASN A 170 -10.02 15.03 -1.79
CA ASN A 170 -8.80 14.55 -1.14
C ASN A 170 -8.22 13.27 -1.80
N ALA A 171 -8.77 12.82 -2.93
CA ALA A 171 -8.17 11.72 -3.68
C ALA A 171 -6.90 12.23 -4.38
N HIS A 172 -5.76 11.94 -3.78
CA HIS A 172 -4.49 11.99 -4.47
C HIS A 172 -4.49 10.94 -5.57
N TRP A 173 -4.22 11.35 -6.81
CA TRP A 173 -4.11 10.46 -7.95
C TRP A 173 -2.65 10.25 -8.30
N ASP A 174 -2.19 9.01 -8.32
CA ASP A 174 -0.77 8.72 -8.54
C ASP A 174 -0.57 8.15 -9.96
N ALA A 175 0.38 8.70 -10.72
CA ALA A 175 0.74 8.08 -11.99
C ALA A 175 1.36 6.70 -11.73
N ILE A 176 2.32 6.62 -10.81
CA ILE A 176 2.93 5.35 -10.40
C ILE A 176 2.94 5.32 -8.88
N GLN A 177 2.13 4.44 -8.31
CA GLN A 177 2.07 4.22 -6.88
C GLN A 177 2.81 2.93 -6.51
N LEU A 178 3.75 3.04 -5.57
CA LEU A 178 4.45 1.89 -5.02
C LEU A 178 3.76 1.50 -3.71
N ILE A 179 3.31 0.24 -3.60
CA ILE A 179 2.71 -0.30 -2.38
C ILE A 179 3.27 -1.69 -2.18
N PRO A 180 4.26 -1.89 -1.31
CA PRO A 180 4.82 -3.20 -1.05
C PRO A 180 3.75 -4.25 -0.75
N GLN A 181 3.84 -5.38 -1.44
CA GLN A 181 2.90 -6.47 -1.23
C GLN A 181 3.05 -7.03 0.18
N LYS A 182 1.90 -7.36 0.77
CA LYS A 182 1.85 -8.05 2.06
C LYS A 182 2.50 -9.43 1.96
N GLU A 183 3.56 -9.62 2.73
CA GLU A 183 4.17 -10.93 2.96
C GLU A 183 3.27 -11.74 3.91
N ILE A 184 3.10 -13.03 3.62
CA ILE A 184 2.31 -13.94 4.46
C ILE A 184 3.14 -15.19 4.74
N VAL A 185 3.38 -15.46 6.02
CA VAL A 185 4.12 -16.65 6.50
C VAL A 185 3.22 -17.56 7.32
N LYS A 186 3.53 -18.85 7.34
CA LYS A 186 2.89 -19.82 8.24
C LYS A 186 3.71 -19.91 9.52
N THR A 187 3.07 -19.67 10.65
CA THR A 187 3.67 -19.75 12.00
C THR A 187 3.05 -20.90 12.79
N SER A 188 3.59 -21.20 13.97
CA SER A 188 3.01 -22.14 14.94
C SER A 188 1.57 -21.81 15.34
N HIS A 189 1.16 -20.55 15.19
CA HIS A 189 -0.15 -20.03 15.59
C HIS A 189 -1.04 -19.65 14.40
N GLY A 190 -0.70 -20.12 13.19
CA GLY A 190 -1.51 -19.95 11.99
C GLY A 190 -0.81 -19.14 10.90
N LYS A 191 -1.49 -18.16 10.32
CA LYS A 191 -0.89 -17.25 9.34
C LYS A 191 -0.50 -15.95 10.03
N ALA A 192 0.65 -15.42 9.70
CA ALA A 192 1.06 -14.07 10.07
C ALA A 192 1.39 -13.27 8.81
N ALA A 193 1.35 -11.95 8.92
CA ALA A 193 1.45 -11.05 7.80
C ALA A 193 2.30 -9.82 8.09
N PHE A 194 3.05 -9.38 7.10
CA PHE A 194 3.86 -8.19 7.16
C PHE A 194 3.51 -7.33 5.94
N ASP A 195 2.79 -6.23 6.17
CA ASP A 195 2.26 -5.38 5.11
C ASP A 195 3.01 -4.03 5.05
N GLN A 196 2.61 -3.15 4.13
CA GLN A 196 3.28 -1.87 3.92
C GLN A 196 3.30 -0.99 5.17
N MET A 197 2.28 -1.08 6.04
CA MET A 197 2.27 -0.32 7.30
C MET A 197 3.31 -0.84 8.28
N ALA A 198 3.61 -2.15 8.21
CA ALA A 198 4.65 -2.79 9.01
C ALA A 198 6.06 -2.66 8.41
N GLY A 199 6.22 -2.14 7.20
CA GLY A 199 7.53 -2.04 6.55
C GLY A 199 7.84 -3.20 5.59
N ALA A 200 6.81 -3.82 5.01
CA ALA A 200 7.02 -4.66 3.82
C ALA A 200 7.81 -3.88 2.75
N MET A 201 8.58 -4.62 1.95
CA MET A 201 9.61 -4.04 1.10
C MET A 201 9.45 -4.45 -0.37
N ILE A 202 9.60 -3.49 -1.28
CA ILE A 202 9.85 -3.74 -2.71
C ILE A 202 11.35 -3.65 -2.95
N ASN A 203 11.93 -4.59 -3.67
CA ASN A 203 13.37 -4.60 -4.00
C ASN A 203 13.58 -4.40 -5.51
N ASN A 204 14.69 -3.76 -5.87
CA ASN A 204 15.19 -3.68 -7.24
C ASN A 204 14.12 -3.25 -8.25
N LEU A 205 13.61 -2.04 -8.05
CA LEU A 205 12.62 -1.44 -8.93
C LEU A 205 13.30 -0.45 -9.86
N THR A 206 13.09 -0.57 -11.16
CA THR A 206 13.50 0.41 -12.16
C THR A 206 12.28 1.09 -12.77
N ILE A 207 12.26 2.41 -12.82
CA ILE A 207 11.27 3.22 -13.53
C ILE A 207 12.06 4.10 -14.49
N THR A 208 12.06 3.76 -15.77
CA THR A 208 12.92 4.40 -16.77
C THR A 208 12.23 4.78 -18.06
N ASN A 209 12.71 5.86 -18.69
CA ASN A 209 12.26 6.32 -20.01
C ASN A 209 10.74 6.56 -20.13
N ASN A 210 10.06 6.82 -19.01
CA ASN A 210 8.61 7.03 -19.01
C ASN A 210 8.26 8.50 -19.20
N LYS A 211 7.09 8.78 -19.79
CA LYS A 211 6.47 10.09 -19.87
C LYS A 211 5.20 10.08 -19.02
N ILE A 212 5.16 10.94 -18.00
CA ILE A 212 4.02 11.11 -17.09
C ILE A 212 3.50 12.53 -17.26
N ILE A 213 2.29 12.69 -17.79
CA ILE A 213 1.75 13.99 -18.20
C ILE A 213 0.39 14.21 -17.54
N GLY A 214 0.35 15.07 -16.52
CA GLY A 214 -0.87 15.55 -15.89
C GLY A 214 -0.82 17.06 -15.69
N TYR A 215 -1.70 17.79 -16.38
CA TYR A 215 -1.71 19.26 -16.38
C TYR A 215 -3.04 19.88 -15.94
N LYS A 216 -4.13 19.11 -16.00
CA LYS A 216 -5.47 19.54 -15.60
C LYS A 216 -5.80 19.16 -14.17
N THR A 217 -5.22 18.08 -13.67
CA THR A 217 -5.62 17.40 -12.44
C THR A 217 -4.47 17.41 -11.43
N PRO A 218 -4.74 17.27 -10.13
CA PRO A 218 -3.70 17.15 -9.10
C PRO A 218 -2.97 15.78 -9.13
N LEU A 219 -2.62 15.29 -10.33
CA LEU A 219 -1.85 14.09 -10.56
C LEU A 219 -0.47 14.22 -9.90
N GLN A 220 -0.16 13.26 -9.04
CA GLN A 220 1.17 13.00 -8.50
C GLN A 220 1.95 12.11 -9.46
N GLY A 221 3.28 12.23 -9.45
CA GLY A 221 4.13 11.44 -10.34
C GLY A 221 4.39 10.05 -9.80
N ILE A 222 5.60 9.83 -9.27
CA ILE A 222 6.01 8.56 -8.67
C ILE A 222 5.92 8.70 -7.15
N PHE A 223 5.07 7.88 -6.53
CA PHE A 223 4.69 8.08 -5.13
C PHE A 223 4.75 6.78 -4.30
N MET A 224 5.29 6.88 -3.09
CA MET A 224 5.22 5.85 -2.06
C MET A 224 5.10 6.48 -0.69
N SER A 225 3.97 6.27 0.00
CA SER A 225 3.73 6.82 1.34
C SER A 225 4.15 5.89 2.48
N ASP A 226 4.09 4.59 2.26
CA ASP A 226 4.20 3.57 3.31
C ASP A 226 4.95 2.34 2.80
N GLY A 227 5.66 1.68 3.72
CA GLY A 227 6.54 0.56 3.42
C GLY A 227 7.96 1.00 3.13
N LEU A 228 8.74 0.07 2.59
CA LEU A 228 10.14 0.26 2.22
C LEU A 228 10.34 -0.02 0.74
N VAL A 229 11.31 0.65 0.15
CA VAL A 229 11.82 0.30 -1.17
C VAL A 229 13.34 0.24 -1.10
N LYS A 230 13.90 -0.85 -1.59
CA LYS A 230 15.34 -1.09 -1.58
C LYS A 230 15.85 -1.05 -3.01
N ASP A 231 16.93 -0.32 -3.22
CA ASP A 231 17.67 -0.25 -4.50
C ASP A 231 16.77 0.17 -5.68
N ILE A 232 16.12 1.35 -5.54
CA ILE A 232 15.23 1.90 -6.56
C ILE A 232 15.99 2.78 -7.56
N ASN A 233 15.69 2.59 -8.85
CA ASN A 233 16.29 3.31 -9.96
C ASN A 233 15.22 4.09 -10.73
N ILE A 234 15.18 5.42 -10.60
CA ILE A 234 14.25 6.29 -11.34
C ILE A 234 15.06 7.15 -12.32
N LYS A 235 15.08 6.76 -13.59
CA LYS A 235 16.01 7.33 -14.59
C LYS A 235 15.34 7.79 -15.87
N ASN A 236 15.82 8.86 -16.48
CA ASN A 236 15.41 9.26 -17.84
C ASN A 236 13.90 9.49 -18.02
N ASN A 237 13.14 9.73 -16.95
CA ASN A 237 11.70 9.95 -17.05
C ASN A 237 11.42 11.42 -17.36
N THR A 238 10.29 11.71 -18.01
CA THR A 238 9.76 13.06 -18.17
C THR A 238 8.45 13.21 -17.42
N LEU A 239 8.37 14.15 -16.48
CA LEU A 239 7.24 14.33 -15.57
C LEU A 239 6.66 15.75 -15.69
N LEU A 240 5.37 15.84 -15.98
CA LEU A 240 4.54 17.02 -15.74
C LEU A 240 3.45 16.62 -14.75
N THR A 241 3.44 17.22 -13.57
CA THR A 241 2.48 16.92 -12.49
C THR A 241 1.91 18.22 -11.94
N GLN A 242 0.65 18.23 -11.47
CA GLN A 242 0.08 19.34 -10.69
C GLN A 242 -0.23 18.96 -9.24
N GLY A 243 -0.09 17.68 -8.88
CA GLY A 243 -0.16 17.24 -7.50
C GLY A 243 1.05 17.71 -6.68
N GLY A 244 0.95 17.63 -5.36
CA GLY A 244 2.02 18.06 -4.44
C GLY A 244 3.29 17.20 -4.47
N HIS A 245 3.29 16.08 -5.20
CA HIS A 245 4.36 15.09 -5.21
C HIS A 245 4.75 14.71 -6.64
N SER A 246 5.92 15.16 -7.12
CA SER A 246 6.44 14.76 -8.43
C SER A 246 7.19 13.44 -8.34
N ILE A 247 8.20 13.36 -7.46
CA ILE A 247 8.75 12.10 -6.98
C ILE A 247 8.79 12.20 -5.45
N THR A 248 8.05 11.34 -4.76
CA THR A 248 8.09 11.28 -3.29
C THR A 248 8.10 9.84 -2.83
N LEU A 249 9.15 9.46 -2.10
CA LEU A 249 9.36 8.10 -1.64
C LEU A 249 9.67 8.08 -0.15
N THR A 250 8.83 7.41 0.63
CA THR A 250 9.08 7.11 2.04
C THR A 250 9.96 5.86 2.16
N GLY A 251 10.99 5.84 2.99
CA GLY A 251 11.68 4.58 3.33
C GLY A 251 12.55 3.97 2.21
N VAL A 252 13.22 4.81 1.42
CA VAL A 252 14.20 4.36 0.41
C VAL A 252 15.48 3.88 1.07
N THR A 253 15.85 2.63 0.84
CA THR A 253 16.98 1.92 1.47
C THR A 253 17.90 1.28 0.42
N GLY A 254 19.01 0.71 0.88
CA GLY A 254 19.98 0.04 0.02
C GLY A 254 21.07 0.96 -0.50
N SER A 255 22.03 0.39 -1.24
CA SER A 255 23.24 1.10 -1.70
C SER A 255 23.21 1.45 -3.18
N ASN A 256 22.25 0.92 -3.94
CA ASN A 256 22.17 1.05 -5.40
C ASN A 256 20.98 1.91 -5.84
N SER A 257 20.44 2.74 -4.95
CA SER A 257 19.34 3.64 -5.27
C SER A 257 19.85 4.84 -6.06
N ASN A 258 19.19 5.16 -7.18
CA ASN A 258 19.60 6.23 -8.08
C ASN A 258 18.39 6.94 -8.71
N ILE A 259 18.36 8.27 -8.59
CA ILE A 259 17.36 9.15 -9.21
C ILE A 259 18.11 10.13 -10.13
N SER A 260 18.24 9.82 -11.41
CA SER A 260 19.06 10.63 -12.34
C SER A 260 18.44 10.89 -13.70
N ASN A 261 18.90 11.96 -14.35
CA ASN A 261 18.54 12.30 -15.74
C ASN A 261 17.03 12.47 -15.97
N ASN A 262 16.24 12.78 -14.93
CA ASN A 262 14.80 13.00 -15.09
C ASN A 262 14.54 14.45 -15.51
N ASN A 263 13.58 14.63 -16.42
CA ASN A 263 13.14 15.92 -16.93
C ASN A 263 11.78 16.27 -16.30
N PHE A 264 11.75 17.29 -15.48
CA PHE A 264 10.53 17.84 -14.91
C PHE A 264 10.05 19.01 -15.76
N LEU A 265 8.75 19.07 -16.02
CA LEU A 265 8.11 20.12 -16.77
C LEU A 265 7.22 20.93 -15.82
N LYS A 266 7.17 22.23 -16.02
CA LYS A 266 6.16 23.12 -15.42
C LYS A 266 5.69 24.17 -16.40
N PHE A 267 4.49 24.70 -16.18
CA PHE A 267 4.05 25.92 -16.85
C PHE A 267 4.22 27.12 -15.92
N SER A 268 4.11 28.33 -16.45
CA SER A 268 4.11 29.54 -15.64
C SER A 268 3.02 29.45 -14.57
N ASN A 269 3.37 29.87 -13.33
CA ASN A 269 2.47 29.89 -12.16
C ASN A 269 1.98 28.52 -11.66
N THR A 270 2.59 27.41 -12.07
CA THR A 270 2.35 26.10 -11.43
C THR A 270 3.39 25.84 -10.33
N PRO A 271 3.07 25.00 -9.32
CA PRO A 271 4.04 24.58 -8.32
C PRO A 271 5.33 24.07 -8.95
N THR A 272 6.45 24.28 -8.25
CA THR A 272 7.75 23.74 -8.67
C THR A 272 7.81 22.27 -8.26
N PRO A 273 8.10 21.35 -9.20
CA PRO A 273 8.22 19.93 -8.88
C PRO A 273 9.43 19.69 -7.97
N VAL A 274 9.30 18.72 -7.07
CA VAL A 274 10.35 18.34 -6.11
C VAL A 274 10.59 16.84 -6.13
N ILE A 275 11.82 16.45 -5.82
CA ILE A 275 12.18 15.08 -5.48
C ILE A 275 12.36 15.05 -3.96
N GLN A 276 11.54 14.24 -3.28
CA GLN A 276 11.54 14.17 -1.83
C GLN A 276 11.68 12.73 -1.34
N LEU A 277 12.60 12.50 -0.42
CA LEU A 277 12.76 11.24 0.28
C LEU A 277 12.43 11.44 1.74
N ASP A 278 11.48 10.68 2.26
CA ASP A 278 11.02 10.78 3.64
C ASP A 278 11.41 9.53 4.45
N PRO A 279 11.56 9.63 5.78
CA PRO A 279 11.86 8.48 6.64
C PRO A 279 10.75 7.43 6.56
N PHE A 280 11.11 6.15 6.67
CA PHE A 280 10.15 5.06 6.84
C PHE A 280 9.20 5.36 8.01
N ARG A 281 7.90 5.23 7.75
CA ARG A 281 6.84 5.46 8.73
C ARG A 281 6.14 4.15 9.08
N ILE A 282 6.10 3.83 10.36
CA ILE A 282 5.42 2.64 10.88
C ILE A 282 3.96 2.97 11.20
N GLY A 283 3.06 2.13 10.70
CA GLY A 283 1.62 2.26 10.94
C GLY A 283 0.88 3.22 10.01
N GLY A 284 1.59 3.83 9.05
CA GLY A 284 1.03 4.79 8.12
C GLY A 284 0.56 6.11 8.74
N ASN A 285 -0.23 6.89 7.99
CA ASN A 285 -0.65 8.24 8.36
C ASN A 285 -1.81 8.28 9.37
N MET A 286 -1.68 7.55 10.47
CA MET A 286 -2.71 7.48 11.52
C MET A 286 -2.37 8.47 12.65
N LEU A 287 -2.49 9.77 12.35
CA LEU A 287 -2.13 10.90 13.24
C LEU A 287 -2.76 10.80 14.64
N ARG A 288 -3.97 10.27 14.76
CA ARG A 288 -4.69 10.13 16.05
C ARG A 288 -4.01 9.18 17.04
N GLU A 289 -3.07 8.37 16.57
CA GLU A 289 -2.29 7.43 17.39
C GLU A 289 -0.84 7.92 17.57
N GLY A 290 -0.53 9.10 17.05
CA GLY A 290 0.82 9.61 16.78
C GLY A 290 1.58 8.78 15.75
N LEU A 291 2.65 9.37 15.20
CA LEU A 291 3.44 8.78 14.13
C LEU A 291 4.78 8.26 14.67
N VAL A 292 5.22 7.13 14.14
CA VAL A 292 6.53 6.56 14.45
C VAL A 292 7.34 6.57 13.16
N TYR A 293 8.40 7.35 13.14
CA TYR A 293 9.34 7.43 12.02
C TYR A 293 10.61 6.67 12.37
N VAL A 294 11.11 5.85 11.46
CA VAL A 294 12.45 5.29 11.53
C VAL A 294 13.36 6.28 10.82
N THR A 295 14.23 6.95 11.57
CA THR A 295 15.21 7.92 11.05
C THR A 295 16.61 7.34 10.95
N GLY A 296 16.84 6.16 11.53
CA GLY A 296 18.08 5.40 11.35
C GLY A 296 17.86 3.92 11.62
N PHE A 297 18.49 3.08 10.81
CA PHE A 297 18.58 1.64 11.05
C PHE A 297 19.87 1.30 11.80
N ASP A 298 19.93 0.12 12.39
CA ASP A 298 21.12 -0.41 13.08
C ASP A 298 22.30 -0.71 12.14
N GLY A 299 22.08 -0.70 10.83
CA GLY A 299 23.08 -0.99 9.81
C GLY A 299 23.37 -2.47 9.61
N THR A 300 22.87 -3.38 10.46
CA THR A 300 23.16 -4.81 10.37
C THR A 300 22.33 -5.51 9.31
N SER A 301 21.03 -5.19 9.27
CA SER A 301 20.05 -5.83 8.39
C SER A 301 19.54 -4.90 7.30
N LEU A 302 19.60 -3.59 7.56
CA LEU A 302 19.12 -2.57 6.64
C LEU A 302 19.84 -1.24 6.92
N ASN A 303 19.98 -0.41 5.89
CA ASN A 303 20.44 0.96 6.02
C ASN A 303 19.78 1.83 4.94
N TYR A 304 19.72 3.14 5.19
CA TYR A 304 19.22 4.06 4.18
C TYR A 304 20.12 4.17 2.96
N GLY A 305 21.43 4.04 3.17
CA GLY A 305 22.44 4.19 2.12
C GLY A 305 22.40 5.54 1.41
N SER A 306 23.39 5.75 0.55
CA SER A 306 23.41 6.89 -0.36
C SER A 306 22.40 6.69 -1.48
N VAL A 307 21.73 7.77 -1.89
CA VAL A 307 20.96 7.80 -3.13
C VAL A 307 21.73 8.67 -4.11
N GLU A 308 22.17 8.07 -5.21
CA GLU A 308 22.76 8.84 -6.29
C GLU A 308 21.70 9.77 -6.89
N HIS A 309 22.03 11.05 -7.01
CA HIS A 309 21.13 12.04 -7.58
C HIS A 309 21.92 13.01 -8.45
N SER A 310 21.67 12.97 -9.76
CA SER A 310 22.41 13.78 -10.75
C SER A 310 21.58 14.09 -11.99
N ASN A 311 21.89 15.20 -12.64
CA ASN A 311 21.33 15.58 -13.95
C ASN A 311 19.79 15.64 -14.01
N ASN A 312 19.10 15.85 -12.89
CA ASN A 312 17.66 16.10 -12.89
C ASN A 312 17.39 17.56 -13.26
N LYS A 313 16.58 17.77 -14.30
CA LYS A 313 16.38 19.09 -14.92
C LYS A 313 14.92 19.52 -14.86
N LEU A 314 14.68 20.79 -14.58
CA LEU A 314 13.39 21.46 -14.63
C LEU A 314 13.34 22.39 -15.84
N TYR A 315 12.35 22.15 -16.69
CA TYR A 315 12.04 22.99 -17.84
C TYR A 315 10.74 23.76 -17.58
N THR A 316 10.83 25.09 -17.67
CA THR A 316 9.62 25.93 -17.74
C THR A 316 9.16 25.98 -19.18
N MET A 317 7.96 25.48 -19.46
CA MET A 317 7.36 25.48 -20.78
C MET A 317 6.47 26.71 -20.94
N PRO A 318 6.49 27.41 -22.10
CA PRO A 318 5.57 28.50 -22.35
C PRO A 318 4.14 27.98 -22.48
N ASN A 319 3.16 28.82 -22.10
CA ASN A 319 1.74 28.44 -22.16
C ASN A 319 1.26 28.06 -23.56
N SER A 320 1.91 28.55 -24.62
CA SER A 320 1.64 28.19 -26.02
C SER A 320 1.89 26.71 -26.31
N GLU A 321 2.77 26.04 -25.57
CA GLU A 321 3.08 24.62 -25.76
C GLU A 321 2.13 23.67 -25.00
N LYS A 322 1.16 24.20 -24.23
CA LYS A 322 0.23 23.38 -23.42
C LYS A 322 -0.43 22.27 -24.23
N ALA A 323 -0.95 22.57 -25.41
CA ALA A 323 -1.66 21.61 -26.25
C ALA A 323 -0.77 20.49 -26.81
N ASN A 324 0.52 20.76 -27.02
CA ASN A 324 1.48 19.76 -27.49
C ASN A 324 1.92 18.87 -26.32
N VAL A 325 2.31 19.50 -25.21
CA VAL A 325 2.77 18.79 -24.01
C VAL A 325 1.65 17.90 -23.46
N SER A 326 0.40 18.35 -23.47
CA SER A 326 -0.76 17.53 -23.04
C SER A 326 -0.95 16.26 -23.87
N ARG A 327 -0.41 16.20 -25.09
CA ARG A 327 -0.44 15.02 -25.97
C ARG A 327 0.85 14.19 -25.87
N GLY A 328 1.74 14.51 -24.93
CA GLY A 328 3.05 13.88 -24.79
C GLY A 328 4.10 14.31 -25.83
N ILE A 329 3.81 15.37 -26.61
CA ILE A 329 4.74 15.95 -27.58
C ILE A 329 5.52 17.06 -26.88
N ILE A 330 6.79 16.80 -26.60
CA ILE A 330 7.64 17.70 -25.81
C ILE A 330 8.82 18.15 -26.67
N ASN A 331 8.96 19.46 -26.83
CA ASN A 331 10.12 20.07 -27.47
C ASN A 331 10.86 20.95 -26.46
N PHE A 332 11.94 20.43 -25.89
CA PHE A 332 12.72 21.11 -24.86
C PHE A 332 13.37 22.42 -25.34
N THR A 333 13.63 22.58 -26.64
CA THR A 333 14.24 23.82 -27.17
C THR A 333 13.32 25.04 -27.06
N LYS A 334 12.01 24.81 -26.86
CA LYS A 334 11.03 25.86 -26.61
C LYS A 334 10.89 26.23 -25.14
N SER A 335 11.66 25.61 -24.25
CA SER A 335 11.64 25.97 -22.83
C SER A 335 12.15 27.40 -22.62
N THR A 336 11.53 28.13 -21.69
CA THR A 336 11.95 29.48 -21.31
C THR A 336 13.00 29.47 -20.21
N SER A 337 13.25 28.34 -19.55
CA SER A 337 14.30 28.20 -18.55
C SER A 337 14.64 26.73 -18.30
N GLU A 338 15.92 26.43 -18.13
CA GLU A 338 16.42 25.15 -17.62
C GLU A 338 17.07 25.36 -16.25
N LYS A 339 16.71 24.55 -15.26
CA LYS A 339 17.30 24.57 -13.91
C LYS A 339 17.56 23.16 -13.41
N SER A 340 18.49 22.99 -12.49
CA SER A 340 18.63 21.71 -11.77
C SER A 340 17.49 21.55 -10.75
N VAL A 341 16.99 20.33 -10.58
CA VAL A 341 16.08 19.96 -9.50
C VAL A 341 16.90 19.35 -8.37
N ASN A 342 16.71 19.85 -7.16
CA ASN A 342 17.41 19.34 -5.99
C ASN A 342 16.62 18.19 -5.34
N LEU A 343 17.38 17.27 -4.73
CA LEU A 343 16.86 16.26 -3.83
C LEU A 343 16.64 16.85 -2.44
N ILE A 344 15.43 16.70 -1.89
CA ILE A 344 15.15 16.93 -0.48
C ILE A 344 15.20 15.57 0.21
N ASP A 345 16.33 15.27 0.86
CA ASP A 345 16.50 14.01 1.59
C ASP A 345 16.24 14.22 3.09
N ASN A 346 15.01 13.90 3.50
CA ASN A 346 14.58 13.97 4.89
C ASN A 346 14.72 12.62 5.61
N ARG A 347 15.26 11.56 5.00
CA ARG A 347 15.19 10.18 5.56
C ARG A 347 15.74 10.03 6.98
N GLN A 348 16.62 10.93 7.40
CA GLN A 348 17.20 10.95 8.75
C GLN A 348 16.53 11.97 9.70
N SER A 349 15.38 12.52 9.32
CA SER A 349 14.70 13.56 10.09
C SER A 349 13.18 13.40 10.01
N ILE A 350 12.49 13.81 11.07
CA ILE A 350 11.03 13.89 11.02
C ILE A 350 10.62 15.10 10.17
N PRO A 351 9.72 14.95 9.19
CA PRO A 351 9.20 16.09 8.42
C PRO A 351 8.57 17.16 9.34
N ASP A 352 8.86 18.44 9.08
CA ASP A 352 8.49 19.56 9.98
C ASP A 352 7.03 19.58 10.40
N LYS A 353 6.12 19.35 9.45
CA LYS A 353 4.67 19.30 9.68
C LYS A 353 4.22 18.19 10.66
N TYR A 354 5.09 17.22 10.94
CA TYR A 354 4.79 16.06 11.78
C TYR A 354 5.69 15.95 13.03
N LYS A 355 6.72 16.79 13.17
CA LYS A 355 7.65 16.80 14.33
C LYS A 355 6.92 16.74 15.66
N LEU A 356 5.79 17.43 15.71
CA LEU A 356 5.00 17.67 16.90
C LEU A 356 4.10 16.50 17.32
N ASP A 357 3.80 15.58 16.42
CA ASP A 357 2.88 14.45 16.62
C ASP A 357 3.58 13.10 16.44
N SER A 358 4.91 13.07 16.60
CA SER A 358 5.70 11.89 16.26
C SER A 358 6.92 11.67 17.13
N VAL A 359 7.44 10.45 17.03
CA VAL A 359 8.75 10.06 17.55
C VAL A 359 9.63 9.54 16.44
N ALA A 360 10.92 9.70 16.62
CA ALA A 360 11.95 9.12 15.77
C ALA A 360 12.53 7.86 16.44
N LEU A 361 12.77 6.85 15.62
CA LEU A 361 13.56 5.67 15.96
C LEU A 361 14.90 5.77 15.25
N THR A 362 15.98 5.63 16.01
CA THR A 362 17.34 5.44 15.51
C THR A 362 17.83 4.04 15.87
N GLU A 363 18.89 3.57 15.21
CA GLU A 363 19.43 2.22 15.41
C GLU A 363 18.34 1.14 15.32
N PHE A 364 17.37 1.33 14.43
CA PHE A 364 16.22 0.43 14.31
C PHE A 364 16.64 -0.94 13.76
N ARG A 365 16.44 -1.98 14.56
CA ARG A 365 16.76 -3.38 14.26
C ARG A 365 15.64 -4.03 13.44
N TYR A 366 15.63 -3.76 12.14
CA TYR A 366 14.54 -4.17 11.24
C TYR A 366 14.27 -5.69 11.22
N ALA A 367 15.32 -6.51 11.15
CA ALA A 367 15.18 -7.97 11.14
C ALA A 367 14.54 -8.50 12.44
N ASP A 368 15.00 -8.01 13.60
CA ASP A 368 14.45 -8.38 14.91
C ASP A 368 12.98 -7.97 15.03
N PHE A 369 12.67 -6.74 14.62
CA PHE A 369 11.30 -6.24 14.61
C PHE A 369 10.38 -7.08 13.72
N LYS A 370 10.82 -7.42 12.51
CA LYS A 370 10.06 -8.25 11.57
C LYS A 370 9.81 -9.65 12.15
N SER A 371 10.83 -10.25 12.75
CA SER A 371 10.72 -11.55 13.44
C SER A 371 9.73 -11.49 14.61
N ALA A 372 9.89 -10.50 15.49
CA ALA A 372 9.01 -10.27 16.63
C ALA A 372 7.55 -10.09 16.18
N TRP A 373 7.30 -9.29 15.13
CA TRP A 373 5.98 -9.07 14.58
C TRP A 373 5.32 -10.35 14.05
N PHE A 374 6.06 -11.21 13.35
CA PHE A 374 5.51 -12.48 12.87
C PHE A 374 5.18 -13.45 14.01
N SER A 375 6.00 -13.47 15.06
CA SER A 375 5.73 -14.27 16.27
C SER A 375 4.64 -13.70 17.16
N ALA A 376 4.31 -12.41 17.03
CA ALA A 376 3.43 -11.72 17.96
C ALA A 376 1.98 -12.23 17.89
N THR A 377 1.51 -12.73 19.03
CA THR A 377 0.10 -13.01 19.30
C THR A 377 -0.41 -12.00 20.31
N ILE A 378 -1.74 -11.89 20.44
CA ILE A 378 -2.33 -11.04 21.49
C ILE A 378 -1.80 -11.44 22.87
N ALA A 379 -1.70 -12.74 23.16
CA ALA A 379 -1.21 -13.23 24.43
C ALA A 379 0.27 -12.89 24.66
N SER A 380 1.12 -13.11 23.65
CA SER A 380 2.54 -12.77 23.79
C SER A 380 2.72 -11.26 23.97
N PHE A 381 2.03 -10.42 23.19
CA PHE A 381 2.07 -8.96 23.39
C PHE A 381 1.62 -8.53 24.79
N ALA A 382 0.53 -9.13 25.31
CA ALA A 382 0.03 -8.83 26.65
C ALA A 382 1.02 -9.21 27.75
N ASN A 383 1.77 -10.29 27.56
CA ASN A 383 2.78 -10.74 28.51
C ASN A 383 4.09 -9.95 28.38
N ASP A 384 4.51 -9.67 27.15
CA ASP A 384 5.79 -9.04 26.84
C ASP A 384 5.77 -7.53 27.03
N ASP A 385 4.61 -6.88 26.93
CA ASP A 385 4.40 -5.43 27.07
C ASP A 385 3.11 -5.11 27.85
N PRO A 386 3.05 -5.44 29.16
CA PRO A 386 1.87 -5.19 29.98
C PRO A 386 1.53 -3.69 30.10
N GLU A 387 2.54 -2.82 30.11
CA GLU A 387 2.35 -1.36 30.10
C GLU A 387 1.74 -0.87 28.78
N GLY A 388 2.17 -1.44 27.65
CA GLY A 388 1.55 -1.18 26.35
C GLY A 388 0.12 -1.67 26.29
N LEU A 389 -0.16 -2.86 26.82
CA LEU A 389 -1.54 -3.33 26.94
C LEU A 389 -2.42 -2.37 27.75
N GLN A 390 -1.89 -1.86 28.86
CA GLN A 390 -2.59 -0.87 29.67
C GLN A 390 -2.75 0.47 28.93
N GLY A 391 -1.73 0.90 28.19
CA GLY A 391 -1.79 2.06 27.30
C GLY A 391 -2.90 1.93 26.26
N LEU A 392 -2.99 0.78 25.58
CA LEU A 392 -4.05 0.47 24.62
C LEU A 392 -5.43 0.53 25.27
N ARG A 393 -5.61 -0.08 26.45
CA ARG A 393 -6.86 -0.05 27.22
C ARG A 393 -7.31 1.38 27.51
N ASN A 394 -6.40 2.20 28.02
CA ASN A 394 -6.69 3.58 28.39
C ASN A 394 -6.99 4.44 27.15
N TRP A 395 -6.23 4.25 26.07
CA TRP A 395 -6.45 4.95 24.80
C TRP A 395 -7.83 4.64 24.22
N LEU A 396 -8.24 3.37 24.21
CA LEU A 396 -9.57 2.96 23.77
C LEU A 396 -10.69 3.48 24.68
N GLY A 397 -10.46 3.51 25.99
CA GLY A 397 -11.40 4.09 26.96
C GLY A 397 -11.59 5.61 26.79
N GLY A 398 -10.58 6.31 26.30
CA GLY A 398 -10.62 7.76 26.04
C GLY A 398 -11.28 8.17 24.72
N ILE A 399 -11.36 7.27 23.72
CA ILE A 399 -11.88 7.61 22.37
C ILE A 399 -13.41 7.45 22.25
N GLY A 400 -14.10 6.94 23.28
CA GLY A 400 -15.56 6.98 23.38
C GLY A 400 -16.33 6.12 22.36
N SER A 401 -15.68 5.24 21.60
CA SER A 401 -16.37 4.40 20.62
C SER A 401 -16.64 2.98 21.15
N ASN A 402 -17.91 2.67 21.43
CA ASN A 402 -18.37 1.37 21.95
C ASN A 402 -17.94 0.15 21.09
N TYR A 403 -17.67 0.33 19.79
CA TYR A 403 -17.27 -0.75 18.89
C TYR A 403 -15.82 -1.20 19.06
N HIS A 404 -14.88 -0.26 19.23
CA HIS A 404 -13.47 -0.61 19.45
C HIS A 404 -13.23 -1.10 20.88
N VAL A 405 -14.02 -0.59 21.83
CA VAL A 405 -14.03 -1.06 23.23
C VAL A 405 -14.57 -2.49 23.32
N SER A 406 -15.60 -2.88 22.55
CA SER A 406 -16.11 -4.27 22.59
C SER A 406 -15.14 -5.29 22.00
N LEU A 407 -14.47 -4.99 20.88
CA LEU A 407 -13.44 -5.86 20.30
C LEU A 407 -12.20 -5.94 21.20
N ALA A 408 -11.79 -4.83 21.81
CA ALA A 408 -10.72 -4.86 22.79
C ALA A 408 -11.13 -5.63 24.04
N ASN A 409 -12.36 -5.49 24.52
CA ASN A 409 -12.86 -6.31 25.63
C ASN A 409 -12.92 -7.80 25.28
N GLN A 410 -13.24 -8.18 24.03
CA GLN A 410 -13.11 -9.57 23.58
C GLN A 410 -11.65 -10.03 23.63
N ILE A 411 -10.74 -9.26 23.02
CA ILE A 411 -9.29 -9.51 23.02
C ILE A 411 -8.73 -9.65 24.45
N LEU A 412 -9.22 -8.83 25.39
CA LEU A 412 -8.68 -8.67 26.73
C LEU A 412 -9.35 -9.55 27.80
N ASN A 413 -10.64 -9.87 27.67
CA ASN A 413 -11.42 -10.47 28.76
C ASN A 413 -11.91 -11.90 28.48
N ASP A 414 -12.21 -12.28 27.22
CA ASP A 414 -12.79 -13.61 26.93
C ASP A 414 -11.76 -14.66 26.50
N GLY A 415 -10.51 -14.24 26.23
CA GLY A 415 -9.40 -15.10 25.87
C GLY A 415 -9.49 -15.74 24.47
N SER A 416 -10.60 -15.54 23.74
CA SER A 416 -10.89 -16.21 22.47
C SER A 416 -9.90 -15.88 21.35
N LEU A 417 -9.22 -14.74 21.44
CA LEU A 417 -8.26 -14.25 20.46
C LEU A 417 -6.80 -14.33 20.93
N ARG A 418 -6.52 -14.91 22.10
CA ARG A 418 -5.16 -14.96 22.70
C ARG A 418 -4.10 -15.53 21.76
N ASN A 419 -4.43 -16.59 21.03
CA ASN A 419 -3.52 -17.26 20.09
C ASN A 419 -3.61 -16.71 18.66
N THR A 420 -4.36 -15.63 18.42
CA THR A 420 -4.46 -15.01 17.11
C THR A 420 -3.23 -14.15 16.84
N SER A 421 -2.59 -14.33 15.68
CA SER A 421 -1.52 -13.43 15.23
C SER A 421 -2.06 -12.00 15.10
N ILE A 422 -1.35 -11.04 15.71
CA ILE A 422 -1.76 -9.62 15.73
C ILE A 422 -1.89 -9.07 14.31
N SER A 423 -1.01 -9.51 13.42
CA SER A 423 -1.01 -9.15 11.99
C SER A 423 -2.28 -9.53 11.22
N MET A 424 -3.09 -10.45 11.76
CA MET A 424 -4.34 -10.95 11.17
C MET A 424 -5.59 -10.33 11.79
N LEU A 425 -5.44 -9.41 12.74
CA LEU A 425 -6.56 -8.66 13.29
C LEU A 425 -7.26 -7.86 12.19
N ARG A 426 -8.60 -7.93 12.19
CA ARG A 426 -9.44 -7.18 11.23
C ARG A 426 -9.43 -5.68 11.48
N SER A 427 -9.18 -5.25 12.72
CA SER A 427 -9.13 -3.84 13.07
C SER A 427 -7.74 -3.28 12.76
N THR A 428 -7.66 -2.46 11.69
CA THR A 428 -6.43 -1.76 11.32
C THR A 428 -5.92 -0.89 12.47
N LEU A 429 -6.84 -0.19 13.15
CA LEU A 429 -6.55 0.67 14.30
C LEU A 429 -5.77 -0.06 15.40
N LEU A 430 -6.31 -1.20 15.89
CA LEU A 430 -5.66 -1.98 16.94
C LEU A 430 -4.32 -2.57 16.48
N ARG A 431 -4.29 -3.08 15.25
CA ARG A 431 -3.10 -3.66 14.66
C ARG A 431 -1.98 -2.63 14.54
N VAL A 432 -2.28 -1.41 14.07
CA VAL A 432 -1.31 -0.34 13.91
C VAL A 432 -0.80 0.16 15.26
N TRP A 433 -1.68 0.30 16.26
CA TRP A 433 -1.27 0.69 17.60
C TRP A 433 -0.25 -0.31 18.18
N ILE A 434 -0.55 -1.61 18.11
CA ILE A 434 0.36 -2.66 18.61
C ILE A 434 1.64 -2.70 17.77
N LEU A 435 1.53 -2.57 16.45
CA LEU A 435 2.68 -2.51 15.54
C LEU A 435 3.67 -1.41 15.93
N LYS A 436 3.16 -0.21 16.24
CA LYS A 436 3.97 0.90 16.71
C LYS A 436 4.66 0.55 18.04
N ARG A 437 3.96 -0.04 19.01
CA ARG A 437 4.58 -0.48 20.28
C ARG A 437 5.67 -1.52 20.09
N VAL A 438 5.42 -2.53 19.27
CA VAL A 438 6.45 -3.53 18.94
C VAL A 438 7.65 -2.81 18.34
N ALA A 439 7.45 -1.94 17.35
CA ALA A 439 8.55 -1.19 16.75
C ALA A 439 9.36 -0.34 17.72
N LEU A 440 8.70 0.36 18.66
CA LEU A 440 9.37 1.20 19.65
C LEU A 440 10.35 0.43 20.55
N ARG A 441 10.21 -0.90 20.68
CA ARG A 441 11.13 -1.76 21.44
C ARG A 441 12.35 -2.22 20.63
N HIS A 442 12.36 -1.96 19.33
CA HIS A 442 13.40 -2.39 18.40
C HIS A 442 14.22 -1.21 17.84
N GLY A 443 14.16 -0.04 18.46
CA GLY A 443 15.05 1.09 18.14
C GLY A 443 15.16 2.06 19.32
N ASN A 444 16.14 2.96 19.25
CA ASN A 444 16.32 4.01 20.24
C ASN A 444 15.33 5.15 19.96
N ILE A 445 14.54 5.51 20.97
CA ILE A 445 13.48 6.51 20.84
C ILE A 445 14.09 7.89 21.05
N ILE A 446 14.09 8.71 20.00
CA ILE A 446 14.45 10.13 20.08
C ILE A 446 13.16 10.94 20.07
N SER A 447 12.96 11.71 21.14
CA SER A 447 11.84 12.65 21.23
C SER A 447 12.11 13.88 20.36
N ALA A 448 11.15 14.25 19.50
CA ALA A 448 11.15 15.60 18.97
C ALA A 448 10.92 16.58 20.13
N THR A 449 11.69 17.67 20.23
CA THR A 449 11.40 18.75 21.18
C THR A 449 10.03 19.36 20.87
N PHE A 450 9.12 19.36 21.85
CA PHE A 450 7.72 19.80 21.67
C PHE A 450 7.53 21.25 22.15
N SER A 451 6.91 22.10 21.32
CA SER A 451 6.57 23.49 21.67
C SER A 451 5.19 23.63 22.35
N ASN A 452 5.10 24.57 23.31
CA ASN A 452 4.00 24.79 24.26
C ASN A 452 2.72 25.43 23.68
N THR A 453 1.89 24.72 22.90
CA THR A 453 0.53 25.21 22.55
C THR A 453 -0.61 24.43 23.23
N ILE A 454 -1.70 25.12 23.56
CA ILE A 454 -2.72 24.70 24.55
C ILE A 454 -3.65 23.57 24.05
N ASP A 455 -4.10 23.58 22.79
CA ASP A 455 -4.93 22.48 22.23
C ASP A 455 -4.14 21.17 22.02
N ARG A 456 -2.82 21.29 22.05
CA ARG A 456 -1.87 20.22 21.74
C ARG A 456 -1.48 19.40 22.96
N ARG A 457 -1.58 19.99 24.16
CA ARG A 457 -1.38 19.27 25.44
C ARG A 457 -2.30 18.05 25.56
N LYS A 458 -3.53 18.08 25.03
CA LYS A 458 -4.45 16.94 25.12
C LYS A 458 -3.99 15.73 24.28
N TRP A 459 -3.41 15.96 23.10
CA TRP A 459 -2.93 14.88 22.23
C TRP A 459 -1.54 14.38 22.64
N GLU A 460 -0.64 15.30 23.02
CA GLU A 460 0.68 14.97 23.57
C GLU A 460 0.57 14.15 24.85
N ASP A 461 -0.38 14.49 25.73
CA ASP A 461 -0.61 13.75 26.96
C ASP A 461 -1.15 12.34 26.66
N ILE A 462 -2.05 12.16 25.68
CA ILE A 462 -2.55 10.84 25.26
C ILE A 462 -1.44 9.98 24.61
N PHE A 463 -0.68 10.55 23.68
CA PHE A 463 0.37 9.82 22.96
C PHE A 463 1.53 9.41 23.90
N LYS A 464 2.01 10.32 24.75
CA LYS A 464 3.05 10.01 25.75
C LYS A 464 2.53 9.09 26.85
N LYS A 465 1.35 9.34 27.41
CA LYS A 465 0.76 8.55 28.51
C LYS A 465 0.42 7.13 28.11
N TYR A 466 0.17 6.86 26.82
CA TYR A 466 -0.29 5.55 26.37
C TYR A 466 0.69 4.84 25.44
N LEU A 467 1.20 5.49 24.38
CA LEU A 467 2.07 4.81 23.42
C LEU A 467 3.54 4.77 23.86
N LEU A 468 4.02 5.72 24.66
CA LEU A 468 5.40 5.71 25.17
C LEU A 468 5.53 5.19 26.61
N ARG A 469 4.41 4.78 27.21
CA ARG A 469 4.37 4.31 28.60
C ARG A 469 5.32 3.13 28.85
N GLY A 470 6.16 3.24 29.87
CA GLY A 470 7.10 2.19 30.26
C GLY A 470 8.26 1.97 29.29
N LEU A 471 8.50 2.90 28.35
CA LEU A 471 9.66 2.86 27.46
C LEU A 471 10.69 3.90 27.90
N GLU A 472 11.97 3.54 27.81
CA GLU A 472 13.06 4.48 28.02
C GLU A 472 13.17 5.42 26.81
N ILE A 473 13.25 6.72 27.07
CA ILE A 473 13.40 7.76 26.06
C ILE A 473 14.80 8.31 26.19
N THR A 474 15.56 8.27 25.09
CA THR A 474 16.88 8.88 25.02
C THR A 474 16.68 10.37 24.68
N ASN A 475 17.14 11.25 25.56
CA ASN A 475 17.08 12.71 25.34
C ASN A 475 18.24 13.18 24.48
#